data_AF-A0A8C4DS54-F1
#
_entry.id   AF-A0A8C4DS54-F1
#
_cell.length_a   1.000
_cell.length_b   1.000
_cell.length_c   1.000
_cell.angle_alpha   90.00
_cell.angle_beta   90.00
_cell.angle_gamma   90.00
#
_symmetry.space_group_name_H-M   'P 1'
#
loop_
_entity.id
_entity.type
_entity.pdbx_description
1 polymer ?
#
loop_
_entity_poly.entity_id
_entity_poly.type
_entity_poly.pdbx_seq_one_letter_code
_entity_poly.pdbx_strand_id
1 'polypeptide(L)'
;MFDGYDSCSEESTSSSSSEDSEDEVVPSIPASLPIIKNNGQVYTYPDGKAGMATCEMCGMVGVRDAFYSKTKRFCSVSCSRSYSSNSKKASILARLQGKPPTKKAKVLQKQPLMAKLAAYAQYQASQQNQAKSKAVVPAESFDWGRYICSNNTAGAPVSCFKHAPMGTCWGDIEEGVRIEVLNSDTNLSTKVYWIAEIIKLAGFKALLRYEGFDNDTSKDFWSNLCIPEVHPVGWCASSGKPLVPPKSIQHKYSNWKAFLVKRLTGSKTLPPDFNGKVHENLQFPFKKLMRVEVVDKNYLCRTRVALVEQVIGGRLRLVYEESQDQSDDFWCHMFSPLIHNIGWSRSIGHRFKRSDIAKKIEGQVDAPAQFFQKVKDVDQSGEWFKDGMKLEAIDPLNLSAICVATVRKVLADGYLMIGIDGSEAVDGSDWFCYHSTSPSIFPAGFCEINNIELTHPRGTYSAHCCINVLFLYAFIVIKVKNTY
;
A
#
# COMPACT_ATOMS: atom_id res chain seq x y z
N MET A 1 62.04 -42.58 5.28
CA MET A 1 61.74 -43.42 6.45
C MET A 1 60.45 -44.14 6.14
N PHE A 2 60.58 -45.46 5.92
CA PHE A 2 59.59 -46.57 5.99
C PHE A 2 58.09 -46.20 5.98
N ASP A 3 57.35 -46.59 4.94
CA ASP A 3 56.54 -47.84 4.83
C ASP A 3 55.33 -47.82 5.79
N GLY A 4 54.09 -48.12 5.44
CA GLY A 4 53.48 -48.76 4.28
C GLY A 4 52.08 -49.25 4.68
N TYR A 5 51.42 -49.96 3.75
CA TYR A 5 50.22 -50.79 3.89
C TYR A 5 48.81 -50.19 3.75
N ASP A 6 48.36 -50.31 2.51
CA ASP A 6 47.00 -50.62 2.07
C ASP A 6 46.62 -52.06 2.47
N SER A 7 45.35 -52.35 2.79
CA SER A 7 44.81 -53.71 2.66
C SER A 7 43.27 -53.74 2.63
N CYS A 8 42.78 -54.51 1.66
CA CYS A 8 41.40 -54.70 1.23
C CYS A 8 40.62 -55.77 2.03
N SER A 9 39.32 -55.89 1.67
CA SER A 9 38.49 -57.12 1.71
C SER A 9 37.91 -57.50 3.09
N GLU A 10 36.71 -58.06 3.28
CA GLU A 10 35.75 -58.74 2.39
C GLU A 10 34.39 -58.93 3.13
N GLU A 11 33.34 -59.12 2.33
CA GLU A 11 32.02 -59.77 2.54
C GLU A 11 31.86 -60.71 3.77
N SER A 12 30.67 -60.96 4.36
CA SER A 12 29.52 -61.68 3.79
C SER A 12 28.41 -61.89 4.86
N THR A 13 27.12 -61.90 4.44
CA THR A 13 25.98 -62.82 4.78
C THR A 13 25.78 -63.37 6.22
N SER A 14 24.61 -63.60 6.84
CA SER A 14 23.20 -63.89 6.43
C SER A 14 22.31 -64.05 7.71
N SER A 15 21.04 -63.62 7.72
CA SER A 15 19.77 -64.41 7.72
C SER A 15 18.96 -64.57 9.05
N SER A 16 17.63 -64.45 8.90
CA SER A 16 16.50 -64.98 9.71
C SER A 16 16.07 -64.18 10.95
N SER A 17 14.80 -63.87 11.29
CA SER A 17 13.44 -64.09 10.76
C SER A 17 12.41 -63.45 11.74
N SER A 18 11.30 -62.88 11.22
CA SER A 18 9.92 -62.67 11.81
C SER A 18 9.76 -62.12 13.25
N GLU A 19 8.86 -61.23 13.66
CA GLU A 19 7.46 -60.89 13.30
C GLU A 19 7.09 -59.51 13.92
N ASP A 20 6.03 -58.90 13.39
CA ASP A 20 5.29 -57.67 13.76
C ASP A 20 5.42 -57.04 15.16
N SER A 21 5.54 -55.70 15.23
CA SER A 21 4.49 -54.80 15.76
C SER A 21 4.91 -53.31 15.74
N GLU A 22 3.92 -52.46 15.47
CA GLU A 22 3.96 -51.00 15.29
C GLU A 22 4.32 -50.26 16.60
N ASP A 23 5.18 -49.23 16.56
CA ASP A 23 4.87 -47.89 17.10
C ASP A 23 6.04 -46.87 17.03
N GLU A 24 5.66 -45.66 16.61
CA GLU A 24 6.30 -44.34 16.55
C GLU A 24 7.83 -44.15 16.78
N VAL A 25 8.51 -43.75 15.69
CA VAL A 25 9.86 -43.19 15.72
C VAL A 25 9.79 -41.66 15.92
N VAL A 26 10.26 -41.20 17.07
CA VAL A 26 10.59 -39.79 17.34
C VAL A 26 11.87 -39.42 16.58
N PRO A 27 11.88 -38.41 15.68
CA PRO A 27 13.13 -37.95 15.08
C PRO A 27 13.85 -36.94 15.98
N SER A 28 15.15 -37.15 16.08
CA SER A 28 16.15 -36.42 16.85
C SER A 28 16.35 -34.95 16.43
N ILE A 29 16.71 -34.13 17.42
CA ILE A 29 16.98 -32.68 17.33
C ILE A 29 18.36 -32.42 16.70
N PRO A 30 18.50 -31.49 15.73
CA PRO A 30 19.78 -30.87 15.43
C PRO A 30 20.07 -29.70 16.38
N ALA A 31 21.27 -29.71 16.96
CA ALA A 31 21.75 -28.74 17.93
C ALA A 31 22.08 -27.37 17.30
N SER A 32 21.34 -26.34 17.72
CA SER A 32 21.85 -25.00 18.11
C SER A 32 20.69 -24.00 18.20
N LEU A 33 20.17 -23.78 19.43
CA LEU A 33 19.06 -22.87 19.70
C LEU A 33 19.57 -21.49 20.19
N PRO A 34 18.88 -20.38 19.82
CA PRO A 34 19.33 -19.02 20.07
C PRO A 34 19.18 -18.60 21.54
N ILE A 35 20.19 -17.88 22.04
CA ILE A 35 20.23 -17.28 23.38
C ILE A 35 19.27 -16.08 23.44
N ILE A 36 18.30 -16.11 24.37
CA ILE A 36 17.41 -14.97 24.64
C ILE A 36 18.00 -14.13 25.79
N LYS A 37 18.21 -12.83 25.56
CA LYS A 37 18.66 -11.88 26.60
C LYS A 37 17.48 -11.01 27.06
N ASN A 38 17.21 -11.01 28.37
CA ASN A 38 16.32 -10.04 29.02
C ASN A 38 16.90 -9.67 30.40
N ASN A 39 16.94 -8.38 30.74
CA ASN A 39 17.51 -7.83 31.99
C ASN A 39 18.92 -8.31 32.38
N GLY A 40 19.80 -8.56 31.40
CA GLY A 40 21.23 -8.84 31.66
C GLY A 40 21.56 -10.23 32.20
N GLN A 41 20.59 -11.13 32.38
CA GLN A 41 20.84 -12.54 32.69
C GLN A 41 20.63 -13.44 31.46
N VAL A 42 21.55 -14.39 31.27
CA VAL A 42 21.54 -15.38 30.19
C VAL A 42 20.80 -16.62 30.68
N TYR A 43 19.74 -17.03 29.98
CA TYR A 43 19.08 -18.31 30.23
C TYR A 43 19.31 -19.23 29.02
N THR A 44 20.07 -20.31 29.24
CA THR A 44 20.12 -21.48 28.37
C THR A 44 18.86 -22.34 28.58
N TYR A 45 18.40 -23.03 27.54
CA TYR A 45 17.40 -24.08 27.69
C TYR A 45 17.94 -25.17 28.63
N PRO A 46 17.27 -25.47 29.77
CA PRO A 46 17.63 -26.62 30.59
C PRO A 46 17.02 -27.88 29.99
N ASP A 47 17.88 -28.82 29.65
CA ASP A 47 17.74 -30.29 29.71
C ASP A 47 16.41 -30.91 30.21
N GLY A 48 15.26 -30.64 29.60
CA GLY A 48 14.05 -31.49 29.67
C GLY A 48 13.42 -31.75 31.05
N LYS A 49 14.00 -31.27 32.16
CA LYS A 49 13.52 -31.48 33.54
C LYS A 49 12.67 -30.33 34.06
N ALA A 50 12.77 -29.15 33.45
CA ALA A 50 11.96 -27.98 33.79
C ALA A 50 10.67 -27.98 32.96
N GLY A 51 9.54 -28.38 33.56
CA GLY A 51 8.25 -28.44 32.86
C GLY A 51 7.84 -27.12 32.19
N MET A 52 6.93 -27.17 31.21
CA MET A 52 6.38 -25.98 30.56
C MET A 52 5.18 -25.41 31.33
N ALA A 53 4.97 -24.10 31.25
CA ALA A 53 3.81 -23.42 31.80
C ALA A 53 3.16 -22.52 30.74
N THR A 54 1.84 -22.34 30.86
CA THR A 54 1.04 -21.44 30.01
C THR A 54 0.48 -20.32 30.87
N CYS A 55 0.61 -19.08 30.41
CA CYS A 55 0.19 -17.92 31.19
C CYS A 55 -1.34 -17.80 31.15
N GLU A 56 -1.98 -17.81 32.33
CA GLU A 56 -3.45 -17.74 32.44
C GLU A 56 -4.06 -16.38 32.00
N MET A 57 -3.22 -15.42 31.59
CA MET A 57 -3.65 -14.10 31.16
C MET A 57 -3.52 -13.85 29.67
N CYS A 58 -2.32 -14.11 29.13
CA CYS A 58 -2.00 -13.83 27.74
C CYS A 58 -1.84 -15.10 26.91
N GLY A 59 -1.89 -16.29 27.51
CA GLY A 59 -1.74 -17.57 26.82
C GLY A 59 -0.30 -17.91 26.39
N MET A 60 0.69 -17.07 26.72
CA MET A 60 2.11 -17.33 26.42
C MET A 60 2.58 -18.64 27.07
N VAL A 61 3.24 -19.51 26.31
CA VAL A 61 3.84 -20.78 26.78
C VAL A 61 5.35 -20.60 26.92
N GLY A 62 5.95 -21.10 27.99
CA GLY A 62 7.40 -21.10 28.19
C GLY A 62 7.85 -21.98 29.35
N VAL A 63 9.15 -21.95 29.66
CA VAL A 63 9.74 -22.77 30.74
C VAL A 63 9.14 -22.35 32.09
N ARG A 64 8.60 -23.29 32.86
CA ARG A 64 7.84 -23.04 34.10
C ARG A 64 8.66 -22.27 35.13
N ASP A 65 9.97 -22.46 35.19
CA ASP A 65 10.81 -21.74 36.16
C ASP A 65 11.03 -20.27 35.79
N ALA A 66 10.90 -19.91 34.52
CA ALA A 66 10.91 -18.52 34.04
C ALA A 66 9.59 -17.79 34.29
N PHE A 67 8.54 -18.50 34.73
CA PHE A 67 7.26 -17.87 35.02
C PHE A 67 7.27 -17.14 36.37
N TYR A 68 6.59 -16.01 36.38
CA TYR A 68 6.36 -15.16 37.53
C TYR A 68 5.33 -15.79 38.50
N SER A 69 5.48 -15.49 39.81
CA SER A 69 4.74 -16.00 40.99
C SER A 69 5.22 -17.35 41.56
N LYS A 70 4.97 -17.61 42.86
CA LYS A 70 5.28 -18.90 43.52
C LYS A 70 4.59 -20.10 42.84
N THR A 71 3.44 -19.86 42.21
CA THR A 71 2.65 -20.89 41.50
C THR A 71 2.97 -21.01 40.02
N LYS A 72 3.89 -20.18 39.48
CA LYS A 72 4.35 -20.21 38.08
C LYS A 72 3.23 -20.12 37.02
N ARG A 73 2.15 -19.37 37.30
CA ARG A 73 0.94 -19.27 36.43
C ARG A 73 0.94 -18.08 35.47
N PHE A 74 1.90 -17.16 35.60
CA PHE A 74 1.95 -15.93 34.82
C PHE A 74 3.34 -15.69 34.25
N CYS A 75 3.46 -15.24 33.00
CA CYS A 75 4.78 -14.98 32.40
C CYS A 75 5.44 -13.69 32.91
N SER A 76 4.71 -12.82 33.62
CA SER A 76 5.22 -11.56 34.15
C SER A 76 4.42 -11.02 35.34
N VAL A 77 5.02 -10.08 36.08
CA VAL A 77 4.36 -9.27 37.13
C VAL A 77 3.10 -8.61 36.58
N SER A 78 3.19 -8.06 35.37
CA SER A 78 2.10 -7.36 34.69
C SER A 78 0.94 -8.31 34.40
N CYS A 79 1.21 -9.51 33.88
CA CYS A 79 0.16 -10.51 33.69
C CYS A 79 -0.50 -10.91 35.02
N SER A 80 0.28 -11.15 36.07
CA SER A 80 -0.28 -11.47 37.39
C SER A 80 -1.19 -10.37 37.94
N ARG A 81 -0.75 -9.10 37.86
CA ARG A 81 -1.54 -7.94 38.32
C ARG A 81 -2.80 -7.73 37.49
N SER A 82 -2.72 -7.93 36.17
CA SER A 82 -3.86 -7.87 35.26
C SER A 82 -4.88 -8.96 35.59
N TYR A 83 -4.44 -10.16 35.98
CA TYR A 83 -5.35 -11.26 36.32
C TYR A 83 -6.14 -10.97 37.57
N SER A 84 -5.46 -10.49 38.61
CA SER A 84 -6.09 -10.07 39.85
C SER A 84 -7.08 -8.92 39.62
N SER A 85 -6.74 -7.97 38.75
CA SER A 85 -7.60 -6.82 38.42
C SER A 85 -8.83 -7.24 37.62
N ASN A 86 -8.67 -8.14 36.64
CA ASN A 86 -9.77 -8.65 35.82
C ASN A 86 -10.70 -9.57 36.62
N SER A 87 -10.15 -10.36 37.56
CA SER A 87 -10.90 -11.16 38.52
C SER A 87 -11.73 -10.28 39.48
N LYS A 88 -11.17 -9.16 39.96
CA LYS A 88 -11.92 -8.15 40.75
C LYS A 88 -13.05 -7.52 39.93
N LYS A 89 -12.80 -7.15 38.67
CA LYS A 89 -13.81 -6.58 37.77
C LYS A 89 -14.95 -7.57 37.48
N ALA A 90 -14.62 -8.84 37.24
CA ALA A 90 -15.60 -9.92 37.05
C ALA A 90 -16.42 -10.19 38.32
N SER A 91 -15.80 -10.12 39.50
CA SER A 91 -16.49 -10.28 40.79
C SER A 91 -17.45 -9.13 41.11
N ILE A 92 -17.07 -7.89 40.79
CA ILE A 92 -17.94 -6.71 40.92
C ILE A 92 -19.13 -6.80 39.97
N LEU A 93 -18.89 -7.17 38.70
CA LEU A 93 -19.95 -7.38 37.71
C LEU A 93 -20.92 -8.50 38.12
N ALA A 94 -20.44 -9.60 38.71
CA ALA A 94 -21.29 -10.68 39.19
C ALA A 94 -22.16 -10.27 40.39
N ARG A 95 -21.64 -9.41 41.30
CA ARG A 95 -22.40 -8.85 42.43
C ARG A 95 -23.49 -7.87 41.98
N LEU A 96 -23.18 -7.03 40.99
CA LEU A 96 -24.18 -6.13 40.38
C LEU A 96 -25.30 -6.88 39.67
N GLN A 97 -25.06 -8.13 39.25
CA GLN A 97 -26.05 -9.02 38.62
C GLN A 97 -26.75 -9.97 39.61
N GLY A 98 -26.57 -9.78 40.93
CA GLY A 98 -27.29 -10.54 41.97
C GLY A 98 -26.90 -12.01 42.13
N LYS A 99 -25.77 -12.46 41.59
CA LYS A 99 -25.35 -13.88 41.67
C LYS A 99 -24.53 -14.17 42.93
N PRO A 100 -24.75 -15.30 43.64
CA PRO A 100 -24.02 -15.63 44.86
C PRO A 100 -22.53 -15.90 44.59
N PRO A 101 -21.62 -15.68 45.57
CA PRO A 101 -20.19 -15.75 45.34
C PRO A 101 -19.71 -17.20 45.22
N THR A 102 -19.25 -17.59 44.02
CA THR A 102 -18.55 -18.87 43.80
C THR A 102 -17.04 -18.68 43.90
N LYS A 103 -16.33 -19.69 44.43
CA LYS A 103 -14.88 -19.64 44.72
C LYS A 103 -13.96 -19.60 43.47
N LYS A 104 -14.49 -19.58 42.25
CA LYS A 104 -13.72 -19.44 40.99
C LYS A 104 -14.48 -18.58 39.99
N ALA A 105 -14.10 -17.30 39.87
CA ALA A 105 -14.62 -16.43 38.83
C ALA A 105 -14.08 -16.87 37.45
N LYS A 106 -14.97 -17.25 36.51
CA LYS A 106 -14.60 -17.44 35.09
C LYS A 106 -14.31 -16.05 34.50
N VAL A 107 -13.06 -15.81 34.11
CA VAL A 107 -12.62 -14.57 33.43
C VAL A 107 -13.32 -14.48 32.08
N LEU A 108 -13.88 -13.31 31.77
CA LEU A 108 -14.42 -13.01 30.44
C LEU A 108 -13.25 -13.00 29.44
N GLN A 109 -13.11 -14.05 28.63
CA GLN A 109 -12.15 -14.07 27.54
C GLN A 109 -12.57 -13.02 26.51
N LYS A 110 -11.74 -11.99 26.30
CA LYS A 110 -11.85 -11.15 25.11
C LYS A 110 -11.51 -12.01 23.89
N GLN A 111 -12.33 -11.94 22.85
CA GLN A 111 -12.04 -12.62 21.60
C GLN A 111 -10.68 -12.16 21.05
N PRO A 112 -9.80 -13.09 20.62
CA PRO A 112 -8.53 -12.76 20.01
C PRO A 112 -8.71 -11.91 18.75
N LEU A 113 -7.73 -11.07 18.41
CA LEU A 113 -7.69 -10.26 17.18
C LEU A 113 -7.95 -11.08 15.89
N MET A 114 -7.53 -12.35 15.90
CA MET A 114 -7.83 -13.35 14.87
C MET A 114 -9.33 -13.51 14.59
N ALA A 115 -10.20 -13.39 15.59
CA ALA A 115 -11.64 -13.49 15.41
C ALA A 115 -12.25 -12.25 14.73
N LYS A 116 -11.66 -11.06 14.94
CA LYS A 116 -12.05 -9.82 14.24
C LYS A 116 -11.57 -9.82 12.78
N LEU A 117 -10.37 -10.34 12.53
CA LEU A 117 -9.84 -10.54 11.18
C LEU A 117 -10.65 -11.61 10.43
N ALA A 118 -11.07 -12.68 11.10
CA ALA A 118 -11.97 -13.69 10.54
C ALA A 118 -13.35 -13.11 10.22
N ALA A 119 -13.91 -12.23 11.06
CA ALA A 119 -15.17 -11.54 10.77
C ALA A 119 -15.06 -10.60 9.56
N TYR A 120 -13.91 -9.94 9.38
CA TYR A 120 -13.63 -9.11 8.20
C TYR A 120 -13.42 -9.96 6.93
N ALA A 121 -12.74 -11.10 7.04
CA ALA A 121 -12.59 -12.07 5.96
C ALA A 121 -13.94 -12.73 5.57
N GLN A 122 -14.81 -12.99 6.54
CA GLN A 122 -16.17 -13.48 6.31
C GLN A 122 -17.06 -12.42 5.63
N TYR A 123 -16.90 -11.14 5.97
CA TYR A 123 -17.55 -10.04 5.26
C TYR A 123 -17.09 -9.96 3.79
N GLN A 124 -15.79 -10.12 3.52
CA GLN A 124 -15.26 -10.21 2.15
C GLN A 124 -15.74 -11.46 1.39
N ALA A 125 -15.85 -12.61 2.06
CA ALA A 125 -16.39 -13.85 1.47
C ALA A 125 -17.90 -13.74 1.15
N SER A 126 -18.66 -12.98 1.95
CA SER A 126 -20.09 -12.74 1.70
C SER A 126 -20.34 -11.90 0.43
N GLN A 127 -19.40 -11.03 0.06
CA GLN A 127 -19.42 -10.30 -1.23
C GLN A 127 -19.06 -11.20 -2.42
N GLN A 128 -18.19 -12.20 -2.24
CA GLN A 128 -17.84 -13.17 -3.29
C GLN A 128 -18.92 -14.22 -3.57
N ASN A 129 -19.79 -14.55 -2.59
CA ASN A 129 -20.86 -15.53 -2.79
C ASN A 129 -22.09 -15.00 -3.53
N GLN A 130 -22.25 -13.66 -3.69
CA GLN A 130 -23.24 -13.10 -4.62
C GLN A 130 -22.77 -13.13 -6.10
N ALA A 131 -21.51 -13.46 -6.37
CA ALA A 131 -20.95 -13.51 -7.73
C ALA A 131 -21.06 -14.89 -8.40
N LYS A 132 -21.57 -15.93 -7.73
CA LYS A 132 -21.57 -17.31 -8.25
C LYS A 132 -22.84 -17.76 -8.99
N SER A 133 -23.81 -16.89 -9.27
CA SER A 133 -25.01 -17.27 -10.04
C SER A 133 -25.40 -16.31 -11.18
N LYS A 134 -24.53 -15.40 -11.60
CA LYS A 134 -24.72 -14.68 -12.87
C LYS A 134 -23.73 -15.23 -13.90
N ALA A 135 -24.26 -15.79 -14.98
CA ALA A 135 -23.51 -16.02 -16.19
C ALA A 135 -22.67 -14.76 -16.50
N VAL A 136 -21.37 -14.94 -16.70
CA VAL A 136 -20.47 -13.86 -17.07
C VAL A 136 -20.84 -13.42 -18.48
N VAL A 137 -21.81 -12.51 -18.57
CA VAL A 137 -21.90 -11.59 -19.70
C VAL A 137 -20.61 -10.79 -19.65
N PRO A 138 -19.80 -10.71 -20.73
CA PRO A 138 -18.64 -9.83 -20.74
C PRO A 138 -19.14 -8.43 -20.39
N ALA A 139 -18.77 -7.93 -19.21
CA ALA A 139 -19.11 -6.56 -18.85
C ALA A 139 -18.45 -5.68 -19.91
N GLU A 140 -19.25 -4.95 -20.68
CA GLU A 140 -18.73 -3.93 -21.58
C GLU A 140 -17.79 -3.03 -20.77
N SER A 141 -16.55 -2.90 -21.24
CA SER A 141 -15.58 -2.04 -20.57
C SER A 141 -16.14 -0.63 -20.46
N PHE A 142 -16.03 -0.01 -19.29
CA PHE A 142 -16.53 1.35 -19.07
C PHE A 142 -15.97 2.35 -20.10
N ASP A 143 -16.86 3.06 -20.79
CA ASP A 143 -16.50 4.08 -21.78
C ASP A 143 -16.56 5.49 -21.18
N TRP A 144 -15.37 6.03 -20.88
CA TRP A 144 -15.19 7.41 -20.42
C TRP A 144 -15.78 8.45 -21.36
N GLY A 145 -15.63 8.27 -22.68
CA GLY A 145 -16.07 9.27 -23.65
C GLY A 145 -17.58 9.45 -23.61
N ARG A 146 -18.30 8.33 -23.59
CA ARG A 146 -19.76 8.32 -23.43
C ARG A 146 -20.17 8.95 -22.10
N TYR A 147 -19.53 8.57 -21.00
CA TYR A 147 -19.83 9.08 -19.67
C TYR A 147 -19.64 10.59 -19.54
N ILE A 148 -18.54 11.12 -20.11
CA ILE A 148 -18.22 12.54 -20.08
C ILE A 148 -19.22 13.36 -20.89
N CYS A 149 -19.58 12.88 -22.09
CA CYS A 149 -20.57 13.52 -22.94
C CYS A 149 -21.97 13.49 -22.32
N SER A 150 -22.42 12.33 -21.82
CA SER A 150 -23.78 12.16 -21.31
C SER A 150 -24.07 12.99 -20.06
N ASN A 151 -23.06 13.19 -19.21
CA ASN A 151 -23.22 13.88 -17.93
C ASN A 151 -22.70 15.32 -17.95
N ASN A 152 -22.23 15.81 -19.10
CA ASN A 152 -21.58 17.12 -19.25
C ASN A 152 -20.49 17.39 -18.18
N THR A 153 -19.71 16.36 -17.84
CA THR A 153 -18.64 16.47 -16.84
C THR A 153 -17.33 16.92 -17.48
N ALA A 154 -16.39 17.36 -16.65
CA ALA A 154 -15.02 17.65 -17.04
C ALA A 154 -14.07 16.60 -16.47
N GLY A 155 -13.09 16.17 -17.27
CA GLY A 155 -11.99 15.35 -16.77
C GLY A 155 -10.90 16.24 -16.18
N ALA A 156 -10.31 15.84 -15.05
CA ALA A 156 -9.16 16.54 -14.50
C ALA A 156 -7.98 16.51 -15.53
N PRO A 157 -7.34 17.66 -15.82
CA PRO A 157 -6.21 17.71 -16.75
C PRO A 157 -5.04 16.83 -16.32
N VAL A 158 -4.29 16.28 -17.29
CA VAL A 158 -3.10 15.44 -17.01
C VAL A 158 -2.06 16.20 -16.19
N SER A 159 -1.93 17.51 -16.39
CA SER A 159 -0.99 18.38 -15.68
C SER A 159 -1.22 18.49 -14.17
N CYS A 160 -2.42 18.12 -13.68
CA CYS A 160 -2.72 17.99 -12.26
C CYS A 160 -2.05 16.78 -11.60
N PHE A 161 -1.64 15.78 -12.39
CA PHE A 161 -1.07 14.53 -11.91
C PHE A 161 0.43 14.46 -12.24
N LYS A 162 1.28 15.00 -11.35
CA LYS A 162 2.73 15.07 -11.58
C LYS A 162 3.42 13.72 -11.77
N HIS A 163 2.84 12.65 -11.21
CA HIS A 163 3.34 11.28 -11.33
C HIS A 163 2.87 10.57 -12.61
N ALA A 164 1.85 11.11 -13.29
CA ALA A 164 1.30 10.47 -14.48
C ALA A 164 2.26 10.67 -15.67
N PRO A 165 2.29 9.72 -16.62
CA PRO A 165 3.01 9.91 -17.87
C PRO A 165 2.60 11.24 -18.52
N MET A 166 3.57 12.00 -19.04
CA MET A 166 3.35 13.33 -19.63
C MET A 166 2.82 14.42 -18.68
N GLY A 167 2.71 14.17 -17.37
CA GLY A 167 2.21 15.15 -16.37
C GLY A 167 2.96 16.48 -16.31
N THR A 168 4.23 16.50 -16.73
CA THR A 168 5.07 17.71 -16.82
C THR A 168 5.25 18.25 -18.23
N CYS A 169 4.73 17.55 -19.24
CA CYS A 169 4.91 17.85 -20.67
C CYS A 169 3.58 18.00 -21.42
N TRP A 170 2.49 18.32 -20.70
CA TRP A 170 1.13 18.44 -21.25
C TRP A 170 0.74 19.87 -21.66
N GLY A 171 1.61 20.87 -21.43
CA GLY A 171 1.27 22.29 -21.57
C GLY A 171 0.87 22.73 -22.97
N ASP A 172 1.36 22.05 -24.00
CA ASP A 172 1.10 22.37 -25.41
C ASP A 172 -0.17 21.71 -25.97
N ILE A 173 -0.89 20.94 -25.15
CA ILE A 173 -2.08 20.18 -25.56
C ILE A 173 -3.33 20.91 -25.07
N GLU A 174 -4.07 21.46 -26.02
CA GLU A 174 -5.28 22.25 -25.77
C GLU A 174 -6.35 21.99 -26.85
N GLU A 175 -7.57 22.46 -26.59
CA GLU A 175 -8.66 22.45 -27.58
C GLU A 175 -8.30 23.34 -28.79
N GLY A 176 -8.71 22.93 -29.98
CA GLY A 176 -8.37 23.59 -31.25
C GLY A 176 -7.04 23.15 -31.88
N VAL A 177 -6.21 22.38 -31.15
CA VAL A 177 -5.01 21.75 -31.73
C VAL A 177 -5.41 20.75 -32.81
N ARG A 178 -4.67 20.75 -33.92
CA ARG A 178 -4.86 19.83 -35.04
C ARG A 178 -3.82 18.73 -35.03
N ILE A 179 -4.26 17.52 -35.31
CA ILE A 179 -3.44 16.31 -35.28
C ILE A 179 -3.75 15.41 -36.47
N GLU A 180 -2.78 14.58 -36.85
CA GLU A 180 -3.00 13.49 -37.79
C GLU A 180 -3.34 12.22 -37.02
N VAL A 181 -4.45 11.59 -37.39
CA VAL A 181 -4.98 10.39 -36.74
C VAL A 181 -5.51 9.41 -37.78
N LEU A 182 -5.67 8.14 -37.40
CA LEU A 182 -6.27 7.14 -38.27
C LEU A 182 -7.64 7.60 -38.77
N ASN A 183 -7.85 7.48 -40.08
CA ASN A 183 -9.15 7.67 -40.71
C ASN A 183 -9.93 6.35 -40.65
N SER A 184 -10.92 6.27 -39.76
CA SER A 184 -11.81 5.10 -39.63
C SER A 184 -12.99 5.14 -40.61
N ASP A 185 -13.27 6.29 -41.22
CA ASP A 185 -14.34 6.50 -42.19
C ASP A 185 -13.81 6.29 -43.61
N THR A 186 -13.32 5.09 -43.90
CA THR A 186 -12.77 4.71 -45.20
C THR A 186 -13.12 3.27 -45.55
N ASN A 187 -13.19 2.96 -46.85
CA ASN A 187 -13.33 1.59 -47.34
C ASN A 187 -11.97 0.91 -47.61
N LEU A 188 -10.87 1.63 -47.43
CA LEU A 188 -9.53 1.10 -47.70
C LEU A 188 -9.15 0.08 -46.62
N SER A 189 -8.54 -1.03 -47.03
CA SER A 189 -8.03 -2.05 -46.12
C SER A 189 -6.72 -1.65 -45.43
N THR A 190 -6.03 -0.63 -45.96
CA THR A 190 -4.77 -0.11 -45.42
C THR A 190 -5.02 1.01 -44.41
N LYS A 191 -4.16 1.10 -43.39
CA LYS A 191 -4.16 2.21 -42.44
C LYS A 191 -3.84 3.53 -43.18
N VAL A 192 -4.84 4.41 -43.27
CA VAL A 192 -4.73 5.76 -43.81
C VAL A 192 -5.10 6.77 -42.74
N TYR A 193 -4.65 8.01 -42.91
CA TYR A 193 -4.75 9.06 -41.91
C TYR A 193 -5.55 10.24 -42.45
N TRP A 194 -6.13 11.00 -41.54
CA TRP A 194 -6.70 12.30 -41.82
C TRP A 194 -6.42 13.26 -40.67
N ILE A 195 -6.64 14.55 -40.90
CA ILE A 195 -6.47 15.57 -39.88
C ILE A 195 -7.75 15.68 -39.05
N ALA A 196 -7.60 15.77 -37.74
CA ALA A 196 -8.66 16.05 -36.80
C ALA A 196 -8.30 17.21 -35.87
N GLU A 197 -9.31 17.96 -35.45
CA GLU A 197 -9.23 18.99 -34.41
C GLU A 197 -9.62 18.39 -33.06
N ILE A 198 -8.91 18.78 -32.00
CA ILE A 198 -9.27 18.48 -30.61
C ILE A 198 -10.44 19.38 -30.20
N ILE A 199 -11.63 18.81 -30.09
CA ILE A 199 -12.85 19.53 -29.70
C ILE A 199 -12.99 19.63 -28.19
N LYS A 200 -12.61 18.58 -27.46
CA LYS A 200 -12.71 18.54 -25.99
C LYS A 200 -11.61 17.67 -25.40
N LEU A 201 -11.06 18.08 -24.25
CA LEU A 201 -10.07 17.30 -23.50
C LEU A 201 -10.65 16.73 -22.20
N ALA A 202 -10.22 15.51 -21.86
CA ALA A 202 -10.51 14.86 -20.60
C ALA A 202 -9.37 13.92 -20.20
N GLY A 203 -8.40 14.43 -19.44
CA GLY A 203 -7.15 13.73 -19.16
C GLY A 203 -6.42 13.40 -20.46
N PHE A 204 -6.04 12.13 -20.64
CA PHE A 204 -5.39 11.65 -21.87
C PHE A 204 -6.34 11.51 -23.06
N LYS A 205 -7.65 11.58 -22.84
CA LYS A 205 -8.66 11.42 -23.89
C LYS A 205 -8.98 12.77 -24.53
N ALA A 206 -9.12 12.75 -25.84
CA ALA A 206 -9.58 13.86 -26.65
C ALA A 206 -10.81 13.45 -27.46
N LEU A 207 -11.82 14.32 -27.50
CA LEU A 207 -12.89 14.25 -28.49
C LEU A 207 -12.35 14.89 -29.77
N LEU A 208 -12.33 14.14 -30.85
CA LEU A 208 -11.75 14.53 -32.12
C LEU A 208 -12.84 14.70 -33.17
N ARG A 209 -12.71 15.74 -33.99
CA ARG A 209 -13.52 15.95 -35.19
C ARG A 209 -12.63 16.05 -36.40
N TYR A 210 -12.91 15.25 -37.43
CA TYR A 210 -12.18 15.34 -38.69
C TYR A 210 -12.35 16.71 -39.35
N GLU A 211 -11.25 17.24 -39.89
CA GLU A 211 -11.28 18.47 -40.68
C GLU A 211 -12.18 18.32 -41.89
N GLY A 212 -13.07 19.29 -42.07
CA GLY A 212 -14.07 19.32 -43.14
C GLY A 212 -15.50 18.95 -42.72
N PHE A 213 -15.72 18.47 -41.49
CA PHE A 213 -17.07 18.28 -40.92
C PHE A 213 -17.69 19.57 -40.35
N ASP A 214 -16.89 20.60 -40.09
CA ASP A 214 -17.34 21.89 -39.55
C ASP A 214 -18.13 21.72 -38.23
N ASN A 215 -19.43 22.01 -38.22
CA ASN A 215 -20.31 21.86 -37.06
C ASN A 215 -20.97 20.48 -36.96
N ASP A 216 -20.77 19.60 -37.95
CA ASP A 216 -21.34 18.25 -37.94
C ASP A 216 -20.59 17.38 -36.93
N THR A 217 -21.29 16.96 -35.88
CA THR A 217 -20.74 16.13 -34.80
C THR A 217 -21.01 14.63 -35.00
N SER A 218 -21.61 14.23 -36.11
CA SER A 218 -22.09 12.85 -36.35
C SER A 218 -20.96 11.81 -36.43
N LYS A 219 -19.73 12.26 -36.68
CA LYS A 219 -18.52 11.44 -36.77
C LYS A 219 -17.46 11.83 -35.74
N ASP A 220 -17.82 12.60 -34.72
CA ASP A 220 -16.91 12.89 -33.61
C ASP A 220 -16.60 11.60 -32.86
N PHE A 221 -15.34 11.43 -32.44
CA PHE A 221 -14.90 10.21 -31.75
C PHE A 221 -13.89 10.52 -30.66
N TRP A 222 -13.95 9.73 -29.59
CA TRP A 222 -12.98 9.82 -28.51
C TRP A 222 -11.74 8.98 -28.82
N SER A 223 -10.56 9.57 -28.64
CA SER A 223 -9.28 8.88 -28.76
C SER A 223 -8.38 9.17 -27.58
N ASN A 224 -7.46 8.26 -27.27
CA ASN A 224 -6.35 8.55 -26.35
C ASN A 224 -5.23 9.22 -27.16
N LEU A 225 -4.71 10.35 -26.69
CA LEU A 225 -3.66 11.09 -27.39
C LEU A 225 -2.27 10.43 -27.29
N CYS A 226 -2.04 9.60 -26.28
CA CYS A 226 -0.74 8.96 -26.01
C CYS A 226 -0.62 7.57 -26.66
N ILE A 227 -1.18 7.40 -27.86
CA ILE A 227 -1.10 6.15 -28.64
C ILE A 227 -0.21 6.32 -29.88
N PRO A 228 0.37 5.23 -30.43
CA PRO A 228 1.26 5.30 -31.58
C PRO A 228 0.64 5.92 -32.84
N GLU A 229 -0.68 5.89 -32.98
CA GLU A 229 -1.43 6.37 -34.14
C GLU A 229 -1.76 7.86 -34.15
N VAL A 230 -1.37 8.60 -33.11
CA VAL A 230 -1.59 10.06 -33.00
C VAL A 230 -0.28 10.78 -33.31
N HIS A 231 -0.33 11.72 -34.26
CA HIS A 231 0.84 12.40 -34.77
C HIS A 231 0.63 13.92 -34.94
N PRO A 232 1.71 14.72 -34.89
CA PRO A 232 1.64 16.11 -35.34
C PRO A 232 1.35 16.22 -36.84
N VAL A 233 0.68 17.30 -37.24
CA VAL A 233 0.47 17.66 -38.64
C VAL A 233 1.81 17.77 -39.36
N GLY A 234 1.93 17.12 -40.52
CA GLY A 234 3.15 17.02 -41.32
C GLY A 234 3.83 15.65 -41.23
N TRP A 235 3.47 14.81 -40.25
CA TRP A 235 4.06 13.49 -40.08
C TRP A 235 3.82 12.58 -41.29
N CYS A 236 2.59 12.52 -41.82
CA CYS A 236 2.23 11.73 -42.99
C CYS A 236 3.09 12.10 -44.20
N ALA A 237 3.24 13.40 -44.47
CA ALA A 237 4.08 13.89 -45.56
C ALA A 237 5.55 13.47 -45.39
N SER A 238 6.10 13.61 -44.17
CA SER A 238 7.49 13.21 -43.87
C SER A 238 7.71 11.70 -43.91
N SER A 239 6.67 10.91 -43.62
CA SER A 239 6.72 9.45 -43.55
C SER A 239 6.26 8.76 -44.85
N GLY A 240 5.98 9.53 -45.92
CA GLY A 240 5.50 9.00 -47.19
C GLY A 240 4.11 8.35 -47.12
N LYS A 241 3.28 8.71 -46.14
CA LYS A 241 1.90 8.21 -45.99
C LYS A 241 0.90 9.24 -46.54
N PRO A 242 -0.15 8.79 -47.26
CA PRO A 242 -1.15 9.71 -47.79
C PRO A 242 -2.16 10.13 -46.72
N LEU A 243 -2.53 11.41 -46.74
CA LEU A 243 -3.75 11.89 -46.11
C LEU A 243 -4.93 11.57 -47.03
N VAL A 244 -5.90 10.80 -46.52
CA VAL A 244 -7.09 10.38 -47.28
C VAL A 244 -8.34 10.98 -46.64
N PRO A 245 -9.13 11.80 -47.36
CA PRO A 245 -10.35 12.38 -46.82
C PRO A 245 -11.34 11.30 -46.33
N PRO A 246 -12.07 11.53 -45.22
CA PRO A 246 -13.16 10.67 -44.79
C PRO A 246 -14.21 10.50 -45.88
N LYS A 247 -14.67 9.27 -46.08
CA LYS A 247 -15.63 8.87 -47.12
C LYS A 247 -16.89 9.73 -47.08
N SER A 248 -17.36 10.09 -45.88
CA SER A 248 -18.57 10.90 -45.69
C SER A 248 -18.44 12.33 -46.24
N ILE A 249 -17.22 12.87 -46.35
CA ILE A 249 -16.97 14.22 -46.86
C ILE A 249 -16.14 14.25 -48.14
N GLN A 250 -15.76 13.09 -48.71
CA GLN A 250 -14.83 13.00 -49.84
C GLN A 250 -15.21 13.85 -51.07
N HIS A 251 -16.51 14.09 -51.27
CA HIS A 251 -17.07 14.88 -52.37
C HIS A 251 -17.44 16.33 -51.98
N LYS A 252 -17.26 16.71 -50.70
CA LYS A 252 -17.62 18.05 -50.20
C LYS A 252 -16.71 19.15 -50.76
N TYR A 253 -15.46 18.81 -51.06
CA TYR A 253 -14.48 19.73 -51.61
C TYR A 253 -13.81 19.14 -52.85
N SER A 254 -13.67 19.95 -53.90
CA SER A 254 -13.00 19.56 -55.15
C SER A 254 -11.47 19.65 -55.08
N ASN A 255 -10.94 20.55 -54.24
CA ASN A 255 -9.50 20.78 -54.07
C ASN A 255 -9.10 20.70 -52.59
N TRP A 256 -8.84 19.47 -52.12
CA TRP A 256 -8.41 19.20 -50.75
C TRP A 256 -7.09 19.89 -50.37
N LYS A 257 -6.17 20.07 -51.31
CA LYS A 257 -4.91 20.77 -51.06
C LYS A 257 -5.17 22.23 -50.67
N ALA A 258 -5.98 22.94 -51.44
CA ALA A 258 -6.32 24.33 -51.14
C ALA A 258 -7.12 24.45 -49.82
N PHE A 259 -8.05 23.52 -49.58
CA PHE A 259 -8.81 23.44 -48.33
C PHE A 259 -7.88 23.28 -47.11
N LEU A 260 -6.97 22.29 -47.14
CA LEU A 260 -6.04 22.03 -46.04
C LEU A 260 -5.06 23.19 -45.84
N VAL A 261 -4.51 23.78 -46.90
CA VAL A 261 -3.65 24.97 -46.78
C VAL A 261 -4.38 26.09 -46.03
N LYS A 262 -5.64 26.36 -46.39
CA LYS A 262 -6.43 27.41 -45.71
C LYS A 262 -6.71 27.07 -44.24
N ARG A 263 -6.98 25.81 -43.91
CA ARG A 263 -7.30 25.38 -42.54
C ARG A 263 -6.09 25.26 -41.62
N LEU A 264 -4.94 24.85 -42.18
CA LEU A 264 -3.75 24.53 -41.40
C LEU A 264 -2.79 25.70 -41.24
N THR A 265 -2.82 26.67 -42.13
CA THR A 265 -1.93 27.85 -42.05
C THR A 265 -2.20 28.61 -40.75
N GLY A 266 -1.19 28.72 -39.89
CA GLY A 266 -1.29 29.38 -38.58
C GLY A 266 -1.96 28.55 -37.49
N SER A 267 -2.39 27.31 -37.77
CA SER A 267 -2.98 26.43 -36.78
C SER A 267 -1.91 25.77 -35.88
N LYS A 268 -2.28 25.49 -34.63
CA LYS A 268 -1.42 24.74 -33.70
C LYS A 268 -1.51 23.24 -33.97
N THR A 269 -0.38 22.56 -33.77
CA THR A 269 -0.26 21.10 -33.80
C THR A 269 0.52 20.61 -32.58
N LEU A 270 0.55 19.30 -32.33
CA LEU A 270 1.41 18.71 -31.32
C LEU A 270 2.89 19.07 -31.55
N PRO A 271 3.69 19.19 -30.47
CA PRO A 271 5.15 19.34 -30.59
C PRO A 271 5.80 18.20 -31.41
N PRO A 272 6.85 18.47 -32.20
CA PRO A 272 7.53 17.44 -32.98
C PRO A 272 8.12 16.29 -32.15
N ASP A 273 8.46 16.56 -30.89
CA ASP A 273 9.01 15.59 -29.94
C ASP A 273 7.94 14.87 -29.10
N PHE A 274 6.64 15.13 -29.36
CA PHE A 274 5.54 14.61 -28.54
C PHE A 274 5.57 13.08 -28.41
N ASN A 275 5.63 12.34 -29.52
CA ASN A 275 5.67 10.87 -29.48
C ASN A 275 6.93 10.33 -28.78
N GLY A 276 8.05 11.04 -28.90
CA GLY A 276 9.29 10.72 -28.18
C GLY A 276 9.11 10.85 -26.67
N LYS A 277 8.57 11.99 -26.21
CA LYS A 277 8.24 12.24 -24.81
C LYS A 277 7.24 11.20 -24.26
N VAL A 278 6.21 10.85 -25.03
CA VAL A 278 5.24 9.80 -24.64
C VAL A 278 5.96 8.47 -24.42
N HIS A 279 6.82 8.07 -25.36
CA HIS A 279 7.58 6.83 -25.24
C HIS A 279 8.49 6.81 -24.02
N GLU A 280 9.25 7.90 -23.78
CA GLU A 280 10.13 8.05 -22.61
C GLU A 280 9.35 7.98 -21.29
N ASN A 281 8.21 8.66 -21.21
CA ASN A 281 7.37 8.71 -20.01
C ASN A 281 6.64 7.40 -19.70
N LEU A 282 6.65 6.44 -20.62
CA LEU A 282 6.12 5.09 -20.44
C LEU A 282 7.20 4.06 -20.10
N GLN A 283 8.47 4.49 -19.97
CA GLN A 283 9.55 3.64 -19.50
C GLN A 283 9.64 3.68 -17.97
N PHE A 284 9.50 2.51 -17.34
CA PHE A 284 9.55 2.39 -15.88
C PHE A 284 10.86 1.72 -15.45
N PRO A 285 11.59 2.26 -14.45
CA PRO A 285 12.92 1.78 -14.07
C PRO A 285 12.87 0.45 -13.30
N PHE A 286 11.83 0.23 -12.49
CA PHE A 286 11.64 -1.03 -11.77
C PHE A 286 11.38 -2.18 -12.75
N LYS A 287 11.99 -3.34 -12.51
CA LYS A 287 11.87 -4.55 -13.32
C LYS A 287 11.48 -5.73 -12.46
N LYS A 288 10.93 -6.77 -13.11
CA LYS A 288 10.59 -8.04 -12.46
C LYS A 288 11.82 -8.59 -11.70
N LEU A 289 11.58 -9.26 -10.57
CA LEU A 289 12.59 -9.83 -9.66
C LEU A 289 13.43 -8.81 -8.88
N MET A 290 13.15 -7.51 -9.01
CA MET A 290 13.74 -6.51 -8.12
C MET A 290 13.18 -6.63 -6.70
N ARG A 291 14.07 -6.55 -5.70
CA ARG A 291 13.75 -6.64 -4.28
C ARG A 291 13.58 -5.26 -3.68
N VAL A 292 12.54 -5.08 -2.88
CA VAL A 292 12.22 -3.84 -2.14
C VAL A 292 11.83 -4.18 -0.70
N GLU A 293 12.09 -3.27 0.23
CA GLU A 293 11.45 -3.30 1.55
C GLU A 293 10.12 -2.58 1.48
N VAL A 294 9.05 -3.18 2.00
CA VAL A 294 7.70 -2.60 2.00
C VAL A 294 6.99 -2.91 3.30
N VAL A 295 6.06 -2.06 3.72
CA VAL A 295 5.22 -2.29 4.91
C VAL A 295 4.56 -3.67 4.89
N ASP A 296 4.55 -4.35 6.04
CA ASP A 296 3.81 -5.60 6.22
C ASP A 296 2.34 -5.28 6.50
N LYS A 297 1.45 -5.58 5.55
CA LYS A 297 0.01 -5.27 5.66
C LYS A 297 -0.67 -5.93 6.87
N ASN A 298 -0.08 -6.99 7.42
CA ASN A 298 -0.59 -7.67 8.62
C ASN A 298 0.03 -7.11 9.92
N TYR A 299 1.14 -6.39 9.83
CA TYR A 299 1.90 -5.85 10.96
C TYR A 299 2.52 -4.50 10.58
N LEU A 300 1.72 -3.43 10.66
CA LEU A 300 2.09 -2.09 10.18
C LEU A 300 3.38 -1.54 10.79
N CYS A 301 3.75 -1.98 11.99
CA CYS A 301 4.94 -1.50 12.68
C CYS A 301 6.26 -2.01 12.12
N ARG A 302 6.23 -2.87 11.09
CA ARG A 302 7.42 -3.43 10.46
C ARG A 302 7.32 -3.45 8.94
N THR A 303 8.48 -3.51 8.31
CA THR A 303 8.64 -3.84 6.89
C THR A 303 8.97 -5.32 6.72
N ARG A 304 8.83 -5.81 5.49
CA ARG A 304 9.34 -7.09 5.02
C ARG A 304 9.75 -6.97 3.55
N VAL A 305 10.59 -7.89 3.07
CA VAL A 305 11.07 -7.87 1.68
C VAL A 305 9.99 -8.41 0.75
N ALA A 306 9.82 -7.74 -0.40
CA ALA A 306 8.96 -8.17 -1.49
C ALA A 306 9.69 -8.07 -2.84
N LEU A 307 9.22 -8.87 -3.79
CA LEU A 307 9.69 -8.91 -5.17
C LEU A 307 8.72 -8.17 -6.07
N VAL A 308 9.25 -7.38 -7.00
CA VAL A 308 8.46 -6.88 -8.13
C VAL A 308 8.10 -8.05 -9.03
N GLU A 309 6.82 -8.39 -9.09
CA GLU A 309 6.30 -9.44 -9.97
C GLU A 309 5.82 -8.85 -11.30
N GLN A 310 5.20 -7.67 -11.26
CA GLN A 310 4.64 -7.01 -12.44
C GLN A 310 4.76 -5.49 -12.36
N VAL A 311 4.93 -4.84 -13.51
CA VAL A 311 4.92 -3.39 -13.65
C VAL A 311 3.88 -3.01 -14.70
N ILE A 312 2.85 -2.26 -14.30
CA ILE A 312 1.78 -1.77 -15.19
C ILE A 312 1.61 -0.27 -14.98
N GLY A 313 2.00 0.55 -15.97
CA GLY A 313 1.80 2.00 -15.91
C GLY A 313 2.42 2.66 -14.67
N GLY A 314 3.63 2.24 -14.27
CA GLY A 314 4.31 2.69 -13.06
C GLY A 314 3.80 2.07 -11.75
N ARG A 315 2.74 1.25 -11.79
CA ARG A 315 2.26 0.47 -10.63
C ARG A 315 3.01 -0.84 -10.54
N LEU A 316 3.52 -1.13 -9.35
CA LEU A 316 4.21 -2.36 -9.00
C LEU A 316 3.22 -3.31 -8.35
N ARG A 317 3.16 -4.54 -8.85
CA ARG A 317 2.64 -5.68 -8.10
C ARG A 317 3.80 -6.30 -7.36
N LEU A 318 3.78 -6.21 -6.03
CA LEU A 318 4.80 -6.77 -5.16
C LEU A 318 4.28 -8.07 -4.56
N VAL A 319 5.11 -9.11 -4.53
CA VAL A 319 4.82 -10.38 -3.84
C VAL A 319 5.85 -10.54 -2.73
N TYR A 320 5.40 -10.74 -1.50
CA TYR A 320 6.34 -10.91 -0.39
C TYR A 320 7.19 -12.17 -0.56
N GLU A 321 8.49 -12.11 -0.23
CA GLU A 321 9.45 -13.21 -0.51
C GLU A 321 9.04 -14.58 0.07
N GLU A 322 8.33 -14.58 1.20
CA GLU A 322 7.90 -15.80 1.89
C GLU A 322 6.53 -16.31 1.43
N SER A 323 5.88 -15.63 0.49
CA SER A 323 4.60 -16.08 -0.07
C SER A 323 4.80 -17.40 -0.81
N GLN A 324 4.03 -18.43 -0.42
CA GLN A 324 4.14 -19.76 -1.02
C GLN A 324 3.37 -19.88 -2.34
N ASP A 325 2.28 -19.12 -2.49
CA ASP A 325 1.28 -19.22 -3.55
C ASP A 325 1.14 -17.94 -4.39
N GLN A 326 1.99 -16.94 -4.14
CA GLN A 326 1.95 -15.61 -4.78
C GLN A 326 0.63 -14.84 -4.59
N SER A 327 -0.22 -15.26 -3.65
CA SER A 327 -1.47 -14.58 -3.32
C SER A 327 -1.27 -13.45 -2.30
N ASP A 328 -0.20 -13.53 -1.51
CA ASP A 328 0.18 -12.51 -0.54
C ASP A 328 0.89 -11.34 -1.26
N ASP A 329 0.11 -10.58 -2.01
CA ASP A 329 0.59 -9.46 -2.82
C ASP A 329 0.25 -8.08 -2.24
N PHE A 330 0.88 -7.06 -2.81
CA PHE A 330 0.74 -5.66 -2.45
C PHE A 330 0.90 -4.79 -3.70
N TRP A 331 -0.10 -3.96 -4.00
CA TRP A 331 -0.06 -3.04 -5.14
C TRP A 331 0.25 -1.62 -4.71
N CYS A 332 1.25 -0.99 -5.33
CA CYS A 332 1.54 0.42 -5.11
C CYS A 332 2.15 1.08 -6.35
N HIS A 333 2.20 2.41 -6.38
CA HIS A 333 2.98 3.12 -7.41
C HIS A 333 4.48 3.01 -7.12
N MET A 334 5.34 3.10 -8.14
CA MET A 334 6.81 3.11 -7.99
C MET A 334 7.35 4.29 -7.17
N PHE A 335 6.55 5.35 -7.00
CA PHE A 335 6.86 6.50 -6.13
C PHE A 335 6.13 6.44 -4.79
N SER A 336 5.57 5.29 -4.43
CA SER A 336 4.90 5.11 -3.14
C SER A 336 5.87 5.36 -1.99
N PRO A 337 5.48 6.11 -0.94
CA PRO A 337 6.31 6.31 0.24
C PRO A 337 6.41 5.04 1.11
N LEU A 338 5.71 3.96 0.74
CA LEU A 338 5.66 2.69 1.49
C LEU A 338 6.72 1.69 1.05
N ILE A 339 7.44 1.97 -0.03
CA ILE A 339 8.50 1.12 -0.55
C ILE A 339 9.86 1.79 -0.39
N HIS A 340 10.86 0.99 -0.06
CA HIS A 340 12.21 1.46 0.24
C HIS A 340 13.25 0.49 -0.32
N ASN A 341 14.48 0.97 -0.51
CA ASN A 341 15.60 0.11 -0.89
C ASN A 341 15.96 -0.86 0.23
N ILE A 342 16.59 -1.97 -0.14
CA ILE A 342 17.08 -2.96 0.83
C ILE A 342 18.09 -2.29 1.79
N GLY A 343 17.90 -2.53 3.09
CA GLY A 343 18.70 -1.95 4.17
C GLY A 343 18.11 -0.68 4.79
N TRP A 344 17.08 -0.08 4.18
CA TRP A 344 16.46 1.16 4.67
C TRP A 344 15.95 1.03 6.11
N SER A 345 15.23 -0.03 6.44
CA SER A 345 14.65 -0.20 7.78
C SER A 345 15.73 -0.27 8.86
N ARG A 346 16.85 -0.94 8.55
CA ARG A 346 18.01 -1.01 9.44
C ARG A 346 18.65 0.37 9.61
N SER A 347 18.81 1.12 8.52
CA SER A 347 19.40 2.46 8.50
C SER A 347 18.65 3.42 9.43
N ILE A 348 17.33 3.47 9.31
CA ILE A 348 16.53 4.43 10.07
C ILE A 348 16.06 3.93 11.45
N GLY A 349 16.31 2.66 11.77
CA GLY A 349 15.86 2.03 13.02
C GLY A 349 14.37 1.63 13.04
N HIS A 350 13.79 1.40 11.86
CA HIS A 350 12.45 0.83 11.68
C HIS A 350 12.49 -0.69 11.89
N ARG A 351 11.41 -1.27 12.44
CA ARG A 351 11.35 -2.74 12.62
C ARG A 351 11.25 -3.41 11.25
N PHE A 352 11.90 -4.55 11.07
CA PHE A 352 11.81 -5.34 9.86
C PHE A 352 11.71 -6.82 10.20
N LYS A 353 10.98 -7.57 9.39
CA LYS A 353 10.95 -9.04 9.46
C LYS A 353 12.27 -9.58 8.93
N ARG A 354 12.94 -10.43 9.71
CA ARG A 354 14.18 -11.09 9.25
C ARG A 354 13.82 -12.11 8.18
N SER A 355 14.51 -12.06 7.06
CA SER A 355 14.41 -13.06 6.00
C SER A 355 15.27 -14.28 6.35
N ASP A 356 14.73 -15.48 6.18
CA ASP A 356 15.52 -16.71 6.20
C ASP A 356 16.35 -16.76 4.91
N ILE A 357 17.66 -16.54 5.03
CA ILE A 357 18.63 -16.38 3.92
C ILE A 357 18.70 -17.62 2.99
N ALA A 358 18.07 -18.73 3.36
CA ALA A 358 18.19 -20.03 2.72
C ALA A 358 17.46 -20.18 1.37
N LYS A 359 16.64 -19.22 0.92
CA LYS A 359 15.86 -19.34 -0.33
C LYS A 359 15.90 -18.07 -1.19
N LYS A 360 17.10 -17.56 -1.53
CA LYS A 360 17.18 -16.61 -2.64
C LYS A 360 16.86 -17.37 -3.93
N ILE A 361 15.75 -17.02 -4.57
CA ILE A 361 15.43 -17.51 -5.90
C ILE A 361 16.49 -16.93 -6.86
N GLU A 362 16.98 -17.76 -7.76
CA GLU A 362 18.00 -17.37 -8.75
C GLU A 362 17.52 -16.18 -9.59
N GLY A 363 18.39 -15.17 -9.80
CA GLY A 363 18.08 -13.99 -10.61
C GLY A 363 17.44 -12.80 -9.86
N GLN A 364 17.19 -12.89 -8.56
CA GLN A 364 16.73 -11.74 -7.76
C GLN A 364 17.83 -10.70 -7.57
N VAL A 365 17.49 -9.41 -7.73
CA VAL A 365 18.43 -8.29 -7.57
C VAL A 365 17.82 -7.21 -6.67
N ASP A 366 18.63 -6.51 -5.90
CA ASP A 366 18.13 -5.39 -5.09
C ASP A 366 17.81 -4.19 -5.97
N ALA A 367 16.65 -3.56 -5.77
CA ALA A 367 16.31 -2.33 -6.49
C ALA A 367 17.30 -1.21 -6.12
N PRO A 368 17.91 -0.53 -7.11
CA PRO A 368 18.81 0.60 -6.85
C PRO A 368 18.12 1.71 -6.05
N ALA A 369 18.82 2.27 -5.05
CA ALA A 369 18.28 3.32 -4.18
C ALA A 369 17.80 4.57 -4.95
N GLN A 370 18.43 4.88 -6.09
CA GLN A 370 18.06 6.00 -6.95
C GLN A 370 16.69 5.87 -7.64
N PHE A 371 16.08 4.67 -7.64
CA PHE A 371 14.75 4.47 -8.22
C PHE A 371 13.62 4.88 -7.28
N PHE A 372 13.91 5.02 -5.99
CA PHE A 372 12.93 5.39 -4.98
C PHE A 372 12.72 6.90 -4.96
N GLN A 373 11.50 7.31 -4.61
CA GLN A 373 11.17 8.73 -4.47
C GLN A 373 12.06 9.36 -3.40
N LYS A 374 12.82 10.40 -3.79
CA LYS A 374 13.63 11.15 -2.85
C LYS A 374 12.73 11.82 -1.81
N VAL A 375 13.07 11.59 -0.55
CA VAL A 375 12.44 12.24 0.60
C VAL A 375 13.20 13.53 0.90
N LYS A 376 12.48 14.54 1.38
CA LYS A 376 13.07 15.83 1.71
C LYS A 376 13.92 15.72 2.97
N ASP A 377 15.16 16.18 2.92
CA ASP A 377 16.02 16.26 4.09
C ASP A 377 15.44 17.23 5.13
N VAL A 378 15.54 16.84 6.40
CA VAL A 378 15.04 17.62 7.54
C VAL A 378 16.10 17.72 8.63
N ASP A 379 16.17 18.89 9.28
CA ASP A 379 17.05 19.11 10.42
C ASP A 379 16.36 18.67 11.71
N GLN A 380 16.92 17.63 12.33
CA GLN A 380 16.43 17.08 13.59
C GLN A 380 17.24 17.58 14.81
N SER A 381 18.21 18.48 14.60
CA SER A 381 19.07 18.98 15.68
C SER A 381 18.39 20.05 16.56
N GLY A 382 17.41 20.76 15.99
CA GLY A 382 16.64 21.81 16.68
C GLY A 382 15.41 21.30 17.42
N GLU A 383 14.36 22.13 17.48
CA GLU A 383 13.05 21.70 17.99
C GLU A 383 12.45 20.65 17.06
N TRP A 384 12.15 19.48 17.62
CA TRP A 384 11.70 18.33 16.85
C TRP A 384 10.55 17.59 17.53
N PHE A 385 9.90 16.70 16.78
CA PHE A 385 8.92 15.76 17.31
C PHE A 385 9.49 14.95 18.48
N LYS A 386 8.64 14.65 19.46
CA LYS A 386 9.00 13.86 20.65
C LYS A 386 7.92 12.81 20.91
N ASP A 387 8.33 11.70 21.51
CA ASP A 387 7.39 10.68 22.00
C ASP A 387 6.33 11.30 22.91
N GLY A 388 5.07 10.90 22.73
CA GLY A 388 3.90 11.40 23.44
C GLY A 388 3.24 12.64 22.83
N MET A 389 3.86 13.32 21.86
CA MET A 389 3.23 14.46 21.19
C MET A 389 1.95 14.04 20.46
N LYS A 390 0.91 14.87 20.57
CA LYS A 390 -0.40 14.67 19.93
C LYS A 390 -0.47 15.38 18.60
N LEU A 391 -1.13 14.75 17.63
CA LEU A 391 -1.38 15.28 16.30
C LEU A 391 -2.65 14.66 15.71
N GLU A 392 -2.97 15.04 14.47
CA GLU A 392 -4.03 14.41 13.67
C GLU A 392 -3.38 13.67 12.50
N ALA A 393 -3.89 12.49 12.13
CA ALA A 393 -3.33 11.70 11.03
C ALA A 393 -4.40 10.90 10.28
N ILE A 394 -4.20 10.69 8.97
CA ILE A 394 -5.04 9.78 8.17
C ILE A 394 -4.80 8.35 8.66
N ASP A 395 -5.86 7.60 8.99
CA ASP A 395 -5.74 6.20 9.40
C ASP A 395 -5.28 5.31 8.22
N PRO A 396 -4.12 4.63 8.30
CA PRO A 396 -3.62 3.79 7.21
C PRO A 396 -4.48 2.55 6.93
N LEU A 397 -5.34 2.15 7.88
CA LEU A 397 -6.31 1.07 7.71
C LEU A 397 -7.70 1.58 7.29
N ASN A 398 -7.95 2.89 7.40
CA ASN A 398 -9.18 3.53 6.96
C ASN A 398 -8.90 4.93 6.39
N LEU A 399 -8.56 4.97 5.10
CA LEU A 399 -8.14 6.20 4.41
C LEU A 399 -9.23 7.30 4.33
N SER A 400 -10.47 7.03 4.74
CA SER A 400 -11.54 8.03 4.83
C SER A 400 -11.54 8.80 6.15
N ALA A 401 -10.75 8.39 7.14
CA ALA A 401 -10.76 8.96 8.48
C ALA A 401 -9.44 9.68 8.80
N ILE A 402 -9.57 10.91 9.32
CA ILE A 402 -8.51 11.57 10.08
C ILE A 402 -8.80 11.33 11.57
N CYS A 403 -7.80 10.87 12.30
CA CYS A 403 -7.94 10.45 13.70
C CYS A 403 -6.99 11.23 14.60
N VAL A 404 -7.36 11.31 15.89
CA VAL A 404 -6.41 11.69 16.95
C VAL A 404 -5.29 10.66 17.00
N ALA A 405 -4.05 11.12 16.98
CA ALA A 405 -2.87 10.27 16.92
C ALA A 405 -1.75 10.74 17.85
N THR A 406 -0.81 9.83 18.14
CA THR A 406 0.32 10.06 19.04
C THR A 406 1.62 9.66 18.37
N VAL A 407 2.65 10.51 18.47
CA VAL A 407 4.04 10.13 18.16
C VAL A 407 4.50 9.11 19.19
N ARG A 408 4.88 7.90 18.74
CA ARG A 408 5.32 6.79 19.60
C ARG A 408 6.81 6.52 19.54
N LYS A 409 7.44 6.87 18.42
CA LYS A 409 8.89 6.77 18.26
C LYS A 409 9.37 7.74 17.20
N VAL A 410 10.47 8.42 17.47
CA VAL A 410 11.21 9.20 16.48
C VAL A 410 12.31 8.31 15.92
N LEU A 411 12.38 8.20 14.60
CA LEU A 411 13.38 7.43 13.85
C LEU A 411 14.39 8.38 13.20
N ALA A 412 15.44 7.83 12.59
CA ALA A 412 16.35 8.66 11.80
C ALA A 412 15.68 9.18 10.53
N ASP A 413 16.35 10.11 9.84
CA ASP A 413 15.95 10.67 8.54
C ASP A 413 14.51 11.20 8.49
N GLY A 414 14.02 11.76 9.60
CA GLY A 414 12.73 12.41 9.69
C GLY A 414 11.54 11.48 9.80
N TYR A 415 11.73 10.17 9.95
CA TYR A 415 10.64 9.20 10.09
C TYR A 415 10.10 9.11 11.52
N LEU A 416 8.81 8.82 11.64
CA LEU A 416 8.05 8.81 12.89
C LEU A 416 7.16 7.56 12.92
N MET A 417 7.19 6.81 14.02
CA MET A 417 6.16 5.81 14.31
C MET A 417 5.02 6.51 15.03
N ILE A 418 3.82 6.44 14.45
CA ILE A 418 2.61 7.08 14.96
C ILE A 418 1.56 6.01 15.24
N GLY A 419 0.92 6.11 16.41
CA GLY A 419 -0.22 5.27 16.79
C GLY A 419 -1.53 6.05 16.70
N ILE A 420 -2.60 5.41 16.24
CA ILE A 420 -3.95 5.97 16.21
C ILE A 420 -4.66 5.70 17.54
N ASP A 421 -5.01 6.77 18.27
CA ASP A 421 -5.49 6.69 19.65
C ASP A 421 -6.79 5.85 19.76
N GLY A 422 -6.84 4.94 20.74
CA GLY A 422 -8.00 4.07 21.00
C GLY A 422 -8.09 2.81 20.12
N SER A 423 -7.22 2.67 19.13
CA SER A 423 -7.01 1.43 18.37
C SER A 423 -5.71 0.70 18.71
N GLU A 424 -4.81 1.34 19.46
CA GLU A 424 -3.44 0.87 19.69
C GLU A 424 -3.32 -0.51 20.35
N ALA A 425 -2.54 -1.38 19.72
CA ALA A 425 -2.10 -2.63 20.30
C ALA A 425 -1.04 -2.37 21.39
N VAL A 426 -1.07 -3.14 22.48
CA VAL A 426 -0.17 -2.95 23.63
C VAL A 426 1.31 -3.17 23.26
N ASP A 427 1.58 -3.97 22.23
CA ASP A 427 2.91 -4.24 21.70
C ASP A 427 3.37 -3.25 20.60
N GLY A 428 2.50 -2.28 20.26
CA GLY A 428 2.72 -1.32 19.17
C GLY A 428 2.79 -1.97 17.79
N SER A 429 2.11 -3.11 17.59
CA SER A 429 2.06 -3.82 16.30
C SER A 429 1.36 -3.04 15.19
N ASP A 430 0.55 -2.07 15.56
CA ASP A 430 -0.27 -1.22 14.69
C ASP A 430 0.24 0.22 14.56
N TRP A 431 1.39 0.54 15.15
CA TRP A 431 2.06 1.81 14.86
C TRP A 431 2.47 1.85 13.40
N PHE A 432 2.21 2.96 12.74
CA PHE A 432 2.51 3.14 11.34
C PHE A 432 3.59 4.21 11.14
N CYS A 433 4.45 4.02 10.15
CA CYS A 433 5.55 4.92 9.86
C CYS A 433 5.12 6.03 8.90
N TYR A 434 5.21 7.28 9.34
CA TYR A 434 5.11 8.47 8.48
C TYR A 434 6.45 9.21 8.45
N HIS A 435 6.75 9.86 7.34
CA HIS A 435 7.80 10.89 7.33
C HIS A 435 7.24 12.20 7.91
N SER A 436 8.07 12.99 8.58
CA SER A 436 7.72 14.30 9.16
C SER A 436 7.13 15.30 8.14
N THR A 437 7.48 15.15 6.86
CA THR A 437 6.93 15.96 5.76
C THR A 437 5.75 15.29 5.04
N SER A 438 5.18 14.23 5.61
CA SER A 438 4.06 13.52 4.99
C SER A 438 2.83 14.45 4.94
N PRO A 439 2.11 14.50 3.81
CA PRO A 439 0.84 15.24 3.71
C PRO A 439 -0.31 14.55 4.46
N SER A 440 -0.05 13.43 5.13
CA SER A 440 -1.05 12.62 5.84
C SER A 440 -1.03 12.81 7.36
N ILE A 441 -0.20 13.73 7.85
CA ILE A 441 -0.13 14.11 9.26
C ILE A 441 -0.35 15.62 9.39
N PHE A 442 -1.05 16.05 10.43
CA PHE A 442 -1.51 17.43 10.61
C PHE A 442 -1.35 17.87 12.07
N PRO A 443 -1.17 19.17 12.34
CA PRO A 443 -1.20 19.67 13.71
C PRO A 443 -2.58 19.47 14.35
N ALA A 444 -2.62 19.36 15.68
CA ALA A 444 -3.89 19.31 16.41
C ALA A 444 -4.73 20.58 16.15
N GLY A 445 -6.01 20.40 15.85
CA GLY A 445 -6.95 21.46 15.47
C GLY A 445 -7.11 21.62 13.94
N PHE A 446 -6.35 20.88 13.12
CA PHE A 446 -6.46 20.97 11.66
C PHE A 446 -7.87 20.65 11.15
N CYS A 447 -8.45 19.55 11.62
CA CYS A 447 -9.82 19.16 11.27
C CYS A 447 -10.85 20.22 11.68
N GLU A 448 -10.73 20.79 12.88
CA GLU A 448 -11.64 21.84 13.37
C GLU A 448 -11.57 23.09 12.48
N ILE A 449 -10.36 23.56 12.18
CA ILE A 449 -10.13 24.77 11.36
C ILE A 449 -10.67 24.58 9.93
N ASN A 450 -10.58 23.37 9.38
CA ASN A 450 -10.98 23.07 8.00
C ASN A 450 -12.39 22.47 7.88
N ASN A 451 -13.16 22.41 8.97
CA ASN A 451 -14.50 21.81 9.01
C ASN A 451 -14.52 20.36 8.48
N ILE A 452 -13.55 19.57 8.90
CA ILE A 452 -13.42 18.13 8.60
C ILE A 452 -13.78 17.33 9.85
N GLU A 453 -14.52 16.24 9.66
CA GLU A 453 -14.87 15.34 10.77
C GLU A 453 -13.62 14.62 11.32
N LEU A 454 -13.33 14.85 12.60
CA LEU A 454 -12.25 14.19 13.33
C LEU A 454 -12.76 12.93 14.03
N THR A 455 -12.09 11.80 13.81
CA THR A 455 -12.39 10.56 14.52
C THR A 455 -11.73 10.57 15.90
N HIS A 456 -12.56 10.53 16.94
CA HIS A 456 -12.11 10.52 18.35
C HIS A 456 -11.68 9.12 18.83
N PRO A 457 -10.85 9.03 19.89
CA PRO A 457 -10.40 7.76 20.44
C PRO A 457 -11.57 6.88 20.93
N ARG A 458 -11.59 5.61 20.51
CA ARG A 458 -12.62 4.65 20.89
C ARG A 458 -12.69 4.48 22.41
N GLY A 459 -13.88 4.69 22.98
CA GLY A 459 -14.13 4.52 24.42
C GLY A 459 -14.09 5.82 25.23
N THR A 460 -13.82 6.96 24.62
CA THR A 460 -14.25 8.24 25.18
C THR A 460 -15.74 8.40 24.88
N TYR A 461 -16.57 8.37 25.92
CA TYR A 461 -18.01 8.59 25.77
C TYR A 461 -18.24 9.99 25.21
N SER A 462 -18.90 10.06 24.05
CA SER A 462 -19.64 11.25 23.65
C SER A 462 -20.77 11.45 24.66
N ALA A 463 -20.49 12.22 25.69
CA ALA A 463 -21.48 12.79 26.58
C ALA A 463 -21.01 14.21 26.89
N HIS A 464 -21.60 15.18 26.19
CA HIS A 464 -21.51 16.61 26.49
C HIS A 464 -20.10 17.21 26.57
N CYS A 465 -19.56 17.64 25.43
CA CYS A 465 -18.67 18.81 25.42
C CYS A 465 -19.30 19.96 24.62
N CYS A 466 -20.57 20.25 24.92
CA CYS A 466 -21.16 21.58 24.72
C CYS A 466 -20.98 22.47 25.97
N ILE A 467 -20.16 22.06 26.94
CA ILE A 467 -19.85 22.84 28.14
C ILE A 467 -18.34 22.86 28.31
N ASN A 468 -17.71 23.92 27.80
CA ASN A 468 -16.52 24.62 28.33
C ASN A 468 -15.67 25.37 27.28
N VAL A 469 -16.25 25.78 26.15
CA VAL A 469 -15.67 26.87 25.34
C VAL A 469 -15.77 28.23 26.07
N LEU A 470 -16.60 28.34 27.12
CA LEU A 470 -16.72 29.55 27.95
C LEU A 470 -15.67 29.68 29.07
N PHE A 471 -15.01 28.60 29.51
CA PHE A 471 -14.03 28.70 30.62
C PHE A 471 -12.60 28.99 30.15
N LEU A 472 -12.22 28.61 28.92
CA LEU A 472 -10.91 28.96 28.38
C LEU A 472 -10.85 30.42 27.89
N TYR A 473 -11.96 30.98 27.40
CA TYR A 473 -12.05 32.41 27.07
C TYR A 473 -11.98 33.30 28.33
N ALA A 474 -12.51 32.85 29.47
CA ALA A 474 -12.43 33.62 30.72
C ALA A 474 -11.00 33.71 31.30
N PHE A 475 -10.18 32.66 31.15
CA PHE A 475 -8.80 32.68 31.66
C PHE A 475 -7.81 33.42 30.76
N ILE A 476 -8.06 33.45 29.44
CA ILE A 476 -7.21 34.20 28.49
C ILE A 476 -7.57 35.69 28.51
N VAL A 477 -8.84 36.08 28.76
CA VAL A 477 -9.24 37.49 28.81
C VAL A 477 -8.92 38.17 30.16
N ILE A 478 -8.81 37.43 31.27
CA ILE A 478 -8.46 38.03 32.58
C ILE A 478 -6.95 38.27 32.74
N LYS A 479 -6.09 37.59 31.97
CA LYS A 479 -4.63 37.75 32.07
C LYS A 479 -4.03 38.81 31.13
N VAL A 480 -4.83 39.36 30.21
CA VAL A 480 -4.42 40.42 29.28
C VAL A 480 -4.87 41.82 29.75
N LYS A 481 -5.65 41.93 30.84
CA LYS A 481 -6.09 43.23 31.41
C LYS A 481 -5.29 43.74 32.62
N ASN A 482 -4.24 43.06 33.06
CA ASN A 482 -3.41 43.47 34.22
C ASN A 482 -1.92 43.67 33.89
N THR A 483 -1.59 43.91 32.63
CA THR A 483 -0.25 44.36 32.22
C THR A 483 -0.39 45.36 31.09
N TYR A 484 -0.85 46.56 31.44
CA TYR A 484 -0.52 47.84 30.83
C TYR A 484 -0.78 48.94 31.86
#